data_AF-A0A955XNT9-F1
#
_entry.id   AF-A0A955XNT9-F1
#
_cell.length_a   1.000
_cell.length_b   1.000
_cell.length_c   1.000
_cell.angle_alpha   90.00
_cell.angle_beta   90.00
_cell.angle_gamma   90.00
#
_symmetry.space_group_name_H-M   'P 1'
#
loop_
_entity.id
_entity.type
_entity.pdbx_description
1 polymer ?
#
loop_
_entity_poly.entity_id
_entity_poly.type
_entity_poly.pdbx_seq_one_letter_code
_entity_poly.pdbx_strand_id
1 'polypeptide(L)'
;MSDVGTGSNAQVDAVTGEARGKYRGLKAAGRSALRDHLVARAQAGRARHGPFPDVASLESLLADRDCVRFPTRVVFDEAAVPRGLFAVVERDPGDETAFRVVVAASLAARAADVPLMVAYHLPSVNYGRMPTADDAEVFGATLLGLDQEDYYRRLCALADARA
;
A
#
# COMPACT_ATOMS: atom_id res chain seq x y z
N MET A 1 61.64 14.00 25.21
CA MET A 1 60.33 14.66 25.42
C MET A 1 59.30 13.86 24.66
N SER A 2 58.81 12.82 25.32
CA SER A 2 57.72 11.96 24.86
C SER A 2 56.42 12.56 25.40
N ASP A 3 55.37 12.65 24.58
CA ASP A 3 54.12 11.90 24.78
C ASP A 3 53.07 12.43 23.78
N VAL A 4 52.67 11.60 22.81
CA VAL A 4 51.54 11.87 21.92
C VAL A 4 50.45 10.89 22.33
N GLY A 5 49.45 11.42 23.03
CA GLY A 5 48.33 10.67 23.57
C GLY A 5 47.59 9.87 22.50
N THR A 6 47.55 8.57 22.68
CA THR A 6 46.72 7.65 21.90
C THR A 6 45.30 7.70 22.46
N GLY A 7 44.46 8.57 21.90
CA GLY A 7 43.03 8.62 22.19
C GLY A 7 42.33 7.34 21.70
N SER A 8 41.65 6.67 22.62
CA SER A 8 41.05 5.33 22.48
C SER A 8 39.96 5.23 21.41
N ASN A 9 40.14 4.32 20.44
CA ASN A 9 39.16 3.93 19.41
C ASN A 9 37.90 3.25 19.99
N ALA A 10 37.96 2.70 21.20
CA ALA A 10 36.86 1.92 21.77
C ALA A 10 35.64 2.76 22.18
N GLN A 11 35.87 4.03 22.52
CA GLN A 11 34.81 4.92 23.02
C GLN A 11 33.95 5.48 21.88
N VAL A 12 34.54 5.62 20.69
CA VAL A 12 33.84 6.03 19.46
C VAL A 12 32.98 4.89 18.92
N ASP A 13 33.48 3.65 18.97
CA ASP A 13 32.73 2.47 18.51
C ASP A 13 31.49 2.17 19.38
N ALA A 14 31.60 2.34 20.70
CA ALA A 14 30.48 2.13 21.63
C ALA A 14 29.34 3.14 21.42
N VAL A 15 29.66 4.43 21.27
CA VAL A 15 28.69 5.49 20.99
C VAL A 15 28.02 5.28 19.63
N THR A 16 28.77 4.79 18.64
CA THR A 16 28.25 4.49 17.31
C THR A 16 27.33 3.25 17.32
N GLY A 17 27.62 2.24 18.13
CA GLY A 17 26.78 1.07 18.33
C GLY A 17 25.43 1.41 18.99
N GLU A 18 25.44 2.23 20.04
CA GLU A 18 24.23 2.63 20.77
C GLU A 18 23.30 3.51 19.91
N ALA A 19 23.86 4.48 19.17
CA ALA A 19 23.09 5.33 18.26
C ALA A 19 22.44 4.51 17.13
N ARG A 20 23.16 3.53 16.58
CA ARG A 20 22.61 2.59 15.58
C ARG A 20 21.48 1.72 16.15
N GLY A 21 21.62 1.26 17.39
CA GLY A 21 20.58 0.51 18.10
C GLY A 21 19.30 1.33 18.30
N LYS A 22 19.43 2.56 18.82
CA LYS A 22 18.30 3.49 19.01
C LYS A 22 17.59 3.82 17.69
N TYR A 23 18.35 4.09 16.63
CA TYR A 23 17.77 4.40 15.31
C TYR A 23 17.04 3.22 14.68
N ARG A 24 17.56 1.99 14.85
CA ARG A 24 16.85 0.76 14.43
C ARG A 24 15.54 0.58 15.19
N GLY A 25 15.55 0.80 16.50
CA GLY A 25 14.36 0.74 17.34
C GLY A 25 13.28 1.74 16.90
N LEU A 26 13.66 2.99 16.63
CA LEU A 26 12.73 4.02 16.15
C LEU A 26 12.14 3.68 14.77
N LYS A 27 12.95 3.15 13.85
CA LYS A 27 12.47 2.68 12.54
C LYS A 27 11.47 1.54 12.66
N ALA A 28 11.75 0.56 13.53
CA ALA A 28 10.87 -0.56 13.75
C ALA A 28 9.53 -0.11 14.35
N ALA A 29 9.56 0.78 15.35
CA ALA A 29 8.35 1.35 15.95
C ALA A 29 7.51 2.14 14.92
N GLY A 30 8.16 2.96 14.10
CA GLY A 30 7.48 3.70 13.03
C GLY A 30 6.84 2.79 11.98
N ARG A 31 7.49 1.67 11.64
CA ARG A 31 6.93 0.67 10.73
C ARG A 31 5.70 -0.02 11.32
N SER A 32 5.76 -0.42 12.59
CA SER A 32 4.60 -1.01 13.28
C SER A 32 3.42 -0.05 13.32
N ALA A 33 3.66 1.21 13.71
CA ALA A 33 2.60 2.21 13.81
C ALA A 33 1.90 2.47 12.47
N LEU A 34 2.64 2.50 11.36
CA LEU A 34 2.05 2.60 10.02
C LEU A 34 1.17 1.39 9.71
N ARG A 35 1.68 0.17 9.95
CA ARG A 35 0.94 -1.06 9.67
C ARG A 35 -0.34 -1.15 10.49
N ASP A 36 -0.28 -0.85 11.78
CA ASP A 36 -1.45 -0.83 12.66
C ASP A 36 -2.49 0.20 12.20
N HIS A 37 -2.03 1.38 11.78
CA HIS A 37 -2.90 2.41 11.21
C HIS A 37 -3.57 1.96 9.90
N LEU A 38 -2.83 1.27 9.01
CA LEU A 38 -3.38 0.72 7.78
C LEU A 38 -4.46 -0.33 8.05
N VAL A 39 -4.20 -1.26 8.97
CA VAL A 39 -5.18 -2.28 9.38
C VAL A 39 -6.44 -1.63 9.96
N ALA A 40 -6.29 -0.71 10.90
CA ALA A 40 -7.43 -0.02 11.52
C ALA A 40 -8.27 0.73 10.47
N ARG A 41 -7.62 1.39 9.50
CA ARG A 41 -8.30 2.09 8.42
C ARG A 41 -9.02 1.14 7.46
N ALA A 42 -8.41 0.02 7.11
CA ALA A 42 -9.04 -1.01 6.28
C ALA A 42 -10.27 -1.62 6.96
N GLN A 43 -10.19 -1.90 8.27
CA GLN A 43 -11.31 -2.40 9.07
C GLN A 43 -12.47 -1.40 9.10
N ALA A 44 -12.17 -0.11 9.35
CA ALA A 44 -13.17 0.94 9.33
C ALA A 44 -13.84 1.09 7.96
N GLY A 45 -13.03 1.08 6.88
CA GLY A 45 -13.54 1.14 5.51
C GLY A 45 -14.46 -0.04 5.17
N ARG A 46 -14.07 -1.26 5.57
CA ARG A 46 -14.90 -2.46 5.42
C ARG A 46 -16.21 -2.35 6.20
N ALA A 47 -16.14 -1.95 7.46
CA ALA A 47 -17.32 -1.86 8.32
C ALA A 47 -18.32 -0.81 7.82
N ARG A 48 -17.84 0.29 7.22
CA ARG A 48 -18.68 1.39 6.73
C ARG A 48 -19.24 1.15 5.33
N HIS A 49 -18.46 0.56 4.43
CA HIS A 49 -18.78 0.51 3.00
C HIS A 49 -18.86 -0.90 2.42
N GLY A 50 -18.33 -1.90 3.12
CA GLY A 50 -18.36 -3.28 2.64
C GLY A 50 -19.75 -3.93 2.75
N PRO A 51 -19.94 -5.10 2.12
CA PRO A 51 -18.95 -5.87 1.35
C PRO A 51 -18.73 -5.31 -0.07
N PHE A 52 -17.64 -5.74 -0.71
CA PHE A 52 -17.24 -5.25 -2.04
C PHE A 52 -17.30 -6.36 -3.11
N PRO A 53 -18.48 -6.74 -3.61
CA PRO A 53 -18.61 -7.79 -4.63
C PRO A 53 -18.14 -7.36 -6.04
N ASP A 54 -18.05 -6.06 -6.32
CA ASP A 54 -17.75 -5.53 -7.65
C ASP A 54 -17.18 -4.10 -7.63
N VAL A 55 -16.94 -3.51 -8.80
CA VAL A 55 -16.40 -2.15 -8.89
C VAL A 55 -17.37 -1.07 -8.39
N ALA A 56 -18.68 -1.25 -8.59
CA ALA A 56 -19.68 -0.26 -8.22
C ALA A 56 -19.76 -0.14 -6.69
N SER A 57 -19.64 -1.28 -5.98
CA SER A 57 -19.59 -1.30 -4.52
C SER A 57 -18.38 -0.57 -3.91
N LEU A 58 -17.31 -0.32 -4.69
CA LEU A 58 -16.15 0.44 -4.21
C LEU A 58 -16.40 1.96 -4.22
N GLU A 59 -17.34 2.46 -5.03
CA GLU A 59 -17.46 3.90 -5.29
C GLU A 59 -17.65 4.73 -4.01
N SER A 60 -18.47 4.25 -3.06
CA SER A 60 -18.69 4.95 -1.79
C SER A 60 -17.43 4.97 -0.91
N LEU A 61 -16.67 3.89 -0.88
CA LEU A 61 -15.39 3.81 -0.17
C LEU A 61 -14.37 4.78 -0.79
N LEU A 62 -14.26 4.78 -2.12
CA LEU A 62 -13.25 5.55 -2.84
C LEU A 62 -13.51 7.06 -2.82
N ALA A 63 -14.77 7.48 -2.61
CA ALA A 63 -15.16 8.86 -2.40
C ALA A 63 -15.01 9.33 -0.93
N ASP A 64 -14.98 8.39 0.02
CA ASP A 64 -14.92 8.70 1.45
C ASP A 64 -13.48 9.03 1.90
N ARG A 65 -13.22 10.31 2.20
CA ARG A 65 -11.91 10.81 2.64
C ARG A 65 -11.43 10.28 3.98
N ASP A 66 -12.34 9.78 4.81
CA ASP A 66 -11.98 9.09 6.06
C ASP A 66 -11.35 7.73 5.77
N CYS A 67 -11.66 7.13 4.62
CA CYS A 67 -11.14 5.82 4.19
C CYS A 67 -10.01 5.96 3.15
N VAL A 68 -10.20 6.81 2.14
CA VAL A 68 -9.23 7.09 1.07
C VAL A 68 -8.91 8.58 1.05
N ARG A 69 -7.71 8.95 1.51
CA ARG A 69 -7.27 10.32 1.75
C ARG A 69 -7.47 11.25 0.55
N PHE A 70 -7.30 10.73 -0.65
CA PHE A 70 -7.54 11.43 -1.90
C PHE A 70 -8.64 10.68 -2.66
N PRO A 71 -9.75 11.36 -3.04
CA PRO A 71 -10.81 10.72 -3.81
C PRO A 71 -10.22 9.95 -4.98
N THR A 72 -10.73 8.75 -5.18
CA THR A 72 -10.21 7.83 -6.19
C THR A 72 -11.34 7.30 -7.05
N ARG A 73 -11.08 7.06 -8.33
CA ARG A 73 -12.00 6.31 -9.19
C ARG A 73 -11.29 5.19 -9.94
N VAL A 74 -12.07 4.25 -10.45
CA VAL A 74 -11.55 3.15 -11.26
C VAL A 74 -11.77 3.47 -12.74
N VAL A 75 -10.76 3.22 -13.56
CA VAL A 75 -10.81 3.39 -15.02
C VAL A 75 -10.25 2.13 -15.66
N PHE A 76 -10.80 1.72 -16.81
CA PHE A 76 -10.27 0.60 -17.59
C PHE A 76 -9.57 1.11 -18.84
N ASP A 77 -8.27 0.84 -18.97
CA ASP A 77 -7.47 1.22 -20.13
C ASP A 77 -6.30 0.24 -20.30
N GLU A 78 -6.31 -0.52 -21.40
CA GLU A 78 -5.26 -1.51 -21.68
C GLU A 78 -3.92 -0.86 -22.03
N ALA A 79 -3.94 0.29 -22.72
CA ALA A 79 -2.73 0.93 -23.22
C ALA A 79 -1.94 1.61 -22.09
N ALA A 80 -2.63 2.03 -21.03
CA ALA A 80 -2.04 2.67 -19.87
C ALA A 80 -1.38 1.69 -18.89
N VAL A 81 -1.73 0.39 -18.92
CA VAL A 81 -1.21 -0.59 -17.96
C VAL A 81 -0.19 -1.52 -18.62
N PRO A 82 1.11 -1.41 -18.26
CA PRO A 82 2.16 -2.28 -18.78
C PRO A 82 1.84 -3.77 -18.64
N ARG A 83 2.41 -4.59 -19.54
CA ARG A 83 2.39 -6.06 -19.44
C ARG A 83 2.97 -6.53 -18.10
N GLY A 84 2.39 -7.58 -17.54
CA GLY A 84 2.78 -8.11 -16.22
C GLY A 84 2.28 -7.34 -15.00
N LEU A 85 1.61 -6.19 -15.18
CA LEU A 85 0.86 -5.51 -14.11
C LEU A 85 -0.64 -5.75 -14.31
N PHE A 86 -1.48 -5.59 -13.29
CA PHE A 86 -2.94 -5.61 -13.45
C PHE A 86 -3.56 -4.21 -13.40
N ALA A 87 -2.90 -3.27 -12.73
CA ALA A 87 -3.32 -1.89 -12.61
C ALA A 87 -2.13 -0.96 -12.31
N VAL A 88 -2.35 0.35 -12.49
CA VAL A 88 -1.45 1.43 -12.06
C VAL A 88 -2.25 2.53 -11.37
N VAL A 89 -1.57 3.37 -10.59
CA VAL A 89 -2.16 4.55 -9.94
C VAL A 89 -1.61 5.81 -10.58
N GLU A 90 -2.50 6.72 -10.96
CA GLU A 90 -2.16 7.98 -11.58
C GLU A 90 -2.95 9.13 -10.94
N ARG A 91 -2.43 10.35 -11.09
CA ARG A 91 -3.22 11.56 -10.83
C ARG A 91 -4.39 11.62 -11.80
N ASP A 92 -5.55 12.06 -11.32
CA ASP A 92 -6.67 12.28 -12.23
C ASP A 92 -6.42 13.55 -13.07
N PRO A 93 -6.47 13.47 -14.42
CA PRO A 93 -6.26 14.65 -15.27
C PRO A 93 -7.40 15.67 -15.20
N GLY A 94 -8.59 15.29 -14.73
CA GLY A 94 -9.74 16.16 -14.53
C GLY A 94 -9.87 16.72 -13.10
N ASP A 95 -9.12 16.18 -12.15
CA ASP A 95 -9.09 16.65 -10.75
C ASP A 95 -7.71 16.38 -10.13
N GLU A 96 -6.89 17.43 -10.01
CA GLU A 96 -5.54 17.34 -9.45
C GLU A 96 -5.50 16.86 -8.00
N THR A 97 -6.61 16.96 -7.27
CA THR A 97 -6.73 16.51 -5.88
C THR A 97 -7.11 15.03 -5.77
N ALA A 98 -7.44 14.38 -6.89
CA ALA A 98 -7.88 13.01 -6.97
C ALA A 98 -6.84 12.10 -7.65
N PHE A 99 -7.07 10.80 -7.51
CA PHE A 99 -6.34 9.75 -8.21
C PHE A 99 -7.29 8.89 -9.04
N ARG A 100 -6.72 8.17 -9.98
CA ARG A 100 -7.39 7.06 -10.66
C ARG A 100 -6.56 5.79 -10.50
N VAL A 101 -7.22 4.69 -10.21
CA VAL A 101 -6.67 3.34 -10.40
C VAL A 101 -7.05 2.91 -11.80
N VAL A 102 -6.06 2.83 -12.68
CA VAL A 102 -6.23 2.39 -14.06
C VAL A 102 -6.00 0.89 -14.10
N VAL A 103 -7.06 0.13 -14.32
CA VAL A 103 -7.06 -1.33 -14.43
C VAL A 103 -6.96 -1.70 -15.90
N ALA A 104 -6.26 -2.79 -16.20
CA ALA A 104 -6.20 -3.32 -17.55
C ALA A 104 -7.60 -3.63 -18.09
N ALA A 105 -7.94 -3.15 -19.29
CA ALA A 105 -9.27 -3.34 -19.85
C ALA A 105 -9.60 -4.82 -20.13
N SER A 106 -8.58 -5.63 -20.42
CA SER A 106 -8.69 -7.10 -20.52
C SER A 106 -9.26 -7.78 -19.26
N LEU A 107 -9.17 -7.13 -18.10
CA LEU A 107 -9.72 -7.62 -16.83
C LEU A 107 -11.13 -7.09 -16.51
N ALA A 108 -11.74 -6.29 -17.39
CA ALA A 108 -13.09 -5.74 -17.17
C ALA A 108 -14.17 -6.83 -17.02
N ALA A 109 -14.02 -7.97 -17.72
CA ALA A 109 -14.91 -9.12 -17.58
C ALA A 109 -14.82 -9.81 -16.20
N ARG A 110 -13.76 -9.52 -15.43
CA ARG A 110 -13.52 -10.02 -14.07
C ARG A 110 -13.90 -8.96 -13.04
N ALA A 111 -15.07 -8.34 -13.19
CA ALA A 111 -15.54 -7.23 -12.34
C ALA A 111 -15.49 -7.56 -10.83
N ALA A 112 -15.76 -8.82 -10.47
CA ALA A 112 -15.70 -9.30 -9.08
C ALA A 112 -14.28 -9.33 -8.49
N ASP A 113 -13.25 -9.35 -9.33
CA ASP A 113 -11.85 -9.34 -8.91
C ASP A 113 -11.28 -7.90 -8.84
N VAL A 114 -11.98 -6.90 -9.37
CA VAL A 114 -11.54 -5.50 -9.36
C VAL A 114 -11.29 -4.95 -7.94
N PRO A 115 -12.12 -5.25 -6.93
CA PRO A 115 -11.81 -4.89 -5.54
C PRO A 115 -10.44 -5.34 -5.05
N LEU A 116 -9.95 -6.53 -5.47
CA LEU A 116 -8.61 -7.01 -5.12
C LEU A 116 -7.54 -6.06 -5.66
N MET A 117 -7.63 -5.75 -6.96
CA MET A 117 -6.65 -4.90 -7.65
C MET A 117 -6.63 -3.49 -7.08
N VAL A 118 -7.81 -2.91 -6.85
CA VAL A 118 -7.94 -1.55 -6.32
C VAL A 118 -7.43 -1.47 -4.89
N ALA A 119 -7.81 -2.41 -4.03
CA ALA A 119 -7.44 -2.40 -2.62
C ALA A 119 -5.92 -2.45 -2.40
N TYR A 120 -5.19 -3.17 -3.26
CA TYR A 120 -3.72 -3.21 -3.24
C TYR A 120 -3.07 -1.83 -3.41
N HIS A 121 -3.72 -0.94 -4.16
CA HIS A 121 -3.19 0.38 -4.48
C HIS A 121 -3.54 1.47 -3.46
N LEU A 122 -4.56 1.28 -2.62
CA LEU A 122 -5.07 2.32 -1.72
C LEU A 122 -4.06 2.81 -0.67
N PRO A 123 -3.15 1.97 -0.11
CA PRO A 123 -2.10 2.47 0.76
C PRO A 123 -1.18 3.47 0.07
N SER A 124 -0.82 3.21 -1.19
CA SER A 124 0.01 4.12 -1.98
C SER A 124 -0.71 5.43 -2.31
N VAL A 125 -2.03 5.37 -2.58
CA VAL A 125 -2.86 6.57 -2.71
C VAL A 125 -2.81 7.39 -1.41
N ASN A 126 -3.02 6.74 -0.27
CA ASN A 126 -3.17 7.44 1.02
C ASN A 126 -1.85 7.99 1.58
N TYR A 127 -0.74 7.28 1.38
CA TYR A 127 0.53 7.50 2.08
C TYR A 127 1.74 7.60 1.14
N GLY A 128 1.53 7.62 -0.17
CA GLY A 128 2.59 7.70 -1.17
C GLY A 128 3.50 6.47 -1.13
N ARG A 129 4.82 6.69 -1.11
CA ARG A 129 5.83 5.62 -1.20
C ARG A 129 6.18 4.96 0.14
N MET A 130 5.50 5.32 1.23
CA MET A 130 5.82 4.80 2.57
C MET A 130 5.43 3.32 2.77
N PRO A 131 4.23 2.88 2.32
CA PRO A 131 3.83 1.48 2.43
C PRO A 131 4.72 0.56 1.58
N THR A 132 4.93 -0.64 2.07
CA THR A 132 5.58 -1.75 1.35
C THR A 132 4.53 -2.61 0.63
N ALA A 133 4.98 -3.64 -0.11
CA ALA A 133 4.08 -4.64 -0.69
C ALA A 133 3.29 -5.38 0.40
N ASP A 134 3.96 -5.83 1.47
CA ASP A 134 3.30 -6.48 2.61
C ASP A 134 2.25 -5.57 3.27
N ASP A 135 2.50 -4.26 3.36
CA ASP A 135 1.53 -3.30 3.89
C ASP A 135 0.29 -3.19 2.98
N ALA A 136 0.49 -3.25 1.66
CA ALA A 136 -0.59 -3.27 0.67
C ALA A 136 -1.42 -4.55 0.70
N GLU A 137 -0.75 -5.70 0.84
CA GLU A 137 -1.42 -7.00 0.98
C GLU A 137 -2.29 -7.04 2.23
N VAL A 138 -1.77 -6.62 3.37
CA VAL A 138 -2.51 -6.62 4.64
C VAL A 138 -3.69 -5.68 4.60
N PHE A 139 -3.50 -4.48 4.06
CA PHE A 139 -4.58 -3.54 3.90
C PHE A 139 -5.69 -4.13 3.04
N GLY A 140 -5.34 -4.67 1.86
CA GLY A 140 -6.33 -5.23 0.93
C GLY A 140 -7.03 -6.46 1.47
N ALA A 141 -6.30 -7.40 2.07
CA ALA A 141 -6.87 -8.57 2.73
C ALA A 141 -7.83 -8.17 3.85
N THR A 142 -7.43 -7.22 4.70
CA THR A 142 -8.26 -6.71 5.80
C THR A 142 -9.53 -6.03 5.28
N LEU A 143 -9.40 -5.16 4.28
CA LEU A 143 -10.53 -4.43 3.69
C LEU A 143 -11.55 -5.39 3.06
N LEU A 144 -11.07 -6.42 2.37
CA LEU A 144 -11.91 -7.40 1.69
C LEU A 144 -12.31 -8.59 2.60
N GLY A 145 -11.79 -8.64 3.83
CA GLY A 145 -12.10 -9.68 4.81
C GLY A 145 -11.62 -11.06 4.37
N LEU A 146 -10.44 -11.10 3.79
CA LEU A 146 -9.75 -12.30 3.34
C LEU A 146 -8.53 -12.55 4.24
N ASP A 147 -8.07 -13.80 4.25
CA ASP A 147 -6.72 -14.09 4.73
C ASP A 147 -5.68 -13.43 3.81
N GLN A 148 -4.54 -13.00 4.38
CA GLN A 148 -3.51 -12.30 3.60
C GLN A 148 -2.90 -13.19 2.51
N GLU A 149 -2.66 -14.47 2.80
CA GLU A 149 -2.09 -15.40 1.83
C GLU A 149 -3.07 -15.67 0.68
N ASP A 150 -4.35 -15.84 1.00
CA ASP A 150 -5.40 -16.00 -0.02
C ASP A 150 -5.55 -14.74 -0.89
N TYR A 151 -5.47 -13.56 -0.28
CA TYR A 151 -5.48 -12.29 -1.01
C TYR A 151 -4.29 -12.18 -1.96
N TYR A 152 -3.07 -12.44 -1.47
CA TYR A 152 -1.86 -12.43 -2.27
C TYR A 152 -1.93 -13.41 -3.44
N ARG A 153 -2.36 -14.66 -3.19
CA ARG A 153 -2.49 -15.70 -4.22
C ARG A 153 -3.42 -15.27 -5.36
N ARG A 154 -4.54 -14.61 -5.02
CA ARG A 154 -5.49 -14.09 -6.02
C ARG A 154 -4.89 -12.94 -6.83
N LEU A 155 -4.13 -12.04 -6.21
CA LEU A 155 -3.40 -10.99 -6.92
C LEU A 155 -2.36 -11.54 -7.90
N CYS A 156 -1.57 -12.55 -7.49
CA CYS A 156 -0.63 -13.22 -8.39
C CYS A 156 -1.33 -13.83 -9.60
N ALA A 157 -2.44 -14.54 -9.39
CA ALA A 157 -3.21 -15.10 -10.49
C ALA A 157 -3.78 -14.04 -11.46
N LEU A 158 -4.08 -12.83 -10.98
CA LEU A 158 -4.49 -11.70 -11.82
C LEU A 158 -3.31 -11.11 -12.61
N ALA A 159 -2.14 -11.01 -11.99
CA ALA A 159 -0.92 -10.55 -12.66
C ALA A 159 -0.44 -11.55 -13.73
N ASP A 160 -0.42 -12.85 -13.40
CA ASP A 160 0.01 -13.93 -14.30
C ASP A 160 -0.91 -14.07 -15.52
N ALA A 161 -2.20 -13.77 -15.37
CA ALA A 161 -3.13 -13.70 -16.50
C ALA A 161 -2.78 -12.61 -17.53
N ARG A 162 -1.84 -11.71 -17.21
CA ARG A 162 -1.32 -10.64 -18.09
C ARG A 162 0.17 -10.80 -18.43
N ALA A 163 0.81 -11.90 -18.06
CA ALA A 163 2.20 -12.22 -18.39
C ALA A 163 2.36 -12.62 -19.87
#